data_AF-A0A661NRZ7-F1
#
_entry.id   AF-A0A661NRZ7-F1
#
_cell.length_a   1.000
_cell.length_b   1.000
_cell.length_c   1.000
_cell.angle_alpha   90.00
_cell.angle_beta   90.00
_cell.angle_gamma   90.00
#
_symmetry.space_group_name_H-M   'P 1'
#
loop_
_entity.id
_entity.type
_entity.pdbx_description
1 polymer ?
#
loop_
_entity_poly.entity_id
_entity_poly.type
_entity_poly.pdbx_seq_one_letter_code
_entity_poly.pdbx_strand_id
1 'polypeptide(L)'
;MADVFSLEQHGIEVKTIIRNASPAALYEAGLQNEKGTAIASTGALVALSGEKTGRSPTDKRIVDEDSTRDDIWWGSVNIKLEERVFEINKERALDYLNTREFLYCVDGFAGWDPKQQIKVRIICARAYHALFMHNMLIRPTPEQLEDFGEPDYVVFNAGRFPANRHTTSMTSKTSVALNFAKKEFVILGTEYAGEMKKGVFTIMNYLMPKKGILSMHCSATEGKNGEASILFGLSGTGKTTLSADPKRELVGDDEHCWTDDGVFNIEGGCYAKMIDLSKEQEPDIWNAIRFGSVLENVVYEPHSHLVDYTNTSITKNTRGSYPIEYIENAKIPCISSHPKNVIFLTCDAFGVLPPVSKLTAEQAMYHFISGYTAKVAGTEMGVTDPIPDFSPCFGGPFLVWHPTKYAELLAERIKKHDANVWLVNTGWTGGSFGTGKRMSLKHTRAIVDAIHDGTLANVETVRDPIFGVHVPTSCEGVPTEVLTPKNTWSDKAKYDDTAHKLARLFAENFKKYDDVASEEIRHAGPRI
;
A
#
# COMPACT_ATOMS: atom_id res chain seq x y z
N MET A 1 -31.99 16.60 -26.20
CA MET A 1 -31.69 15.22 -25.78
C MET A 1 -30.42 15.32 -24.97
N ALA A 2 -30.44 14.90 -23.70
CA ALA A 2 -29.19 14.84 -22.94
C ALA A 2 -28.26 13.88 -23.68
N ASP A 3 -27.01 14.27 -23.93
CA ASP A 3 -26.05 13.41 -24.61
C ASP A 3 -25.89 12.12 -23.80
N VAL A 4 -26.21 10.99 -24.44
CA VAL A 4 -26.05 9.68 -23.83
C VAL A 4 -24.54 9.46 -23.64
N PHE A 5 -24.12 9.21 -22.40
CA PHE A 5 -22.72 8.96 -22.10
C PHE A 5 -22.18 7.80 -22.96
N SER A 6 -21.06 8.05 -23.63
CA SER A 6 -20.44 7.12 -24.58
C SER A 6 -18.96 6.95 -24.27
N LEU A 7 -18.43 5.77 -24.60
CA LEU A 7 -17.01 5.43 -24.52
C LEU A 7 -16.38 5.23 -25.91
N GLU A 8 -17.06 5.67 -26.98
CA GLU A 8 -16.60 5.53 -28.38
C GLU A 8 -15.22 6.18 -28.60
N GLN A 9 -14.92 7.29 -27.91
CA GLN A 9 -13.60 7.94 -27.92
C GLN A 9 -12.46 7.04 -27.42
N HIS A 10 -12.79 5.97 -26.69
CA HIS A 10 -11.84 4.96 -26.21
C HIS A 10 -11.88 3.67 -27.03
N GLY A 11 -12.54 3.66 -28.19
CA GLY A 11 -12.69 2.48 -29.05
C GLY A 11 -13.73 1.47 -28.54
N ILE A 12 -14.67 1.91 -27.70
CA ILE A 12 -15.72 1.05 -27.14
C ILE A 12 -17.06 1.35 -27.81
N GLU A 13 -17.64 0.33 -28.44
CA GLU A 13 -18.90 0.41 -29.19
C GLU A 13 -20.13 -0.03 -28.37
N VAL A 14 -19.91 -0.56 -27.16
CA VAL A 14 -20.97 -1.00 -26.25
C VAL A 14 -21.91 0.16 -25.93
N LYS A 15 -23.21 -0.01 -26.22
CA LYS A 15 -24.21 1.06 -26.06
C LYS A 15 -24.71 1.22 -24.64
N THR A 16 -24.72 0.15 -23.85
CA THR A 16 -25.19 0.17 -22.46
C THR A 16 -24.02 0.36 -21.51
N ILE A 17 -23.79 1.61 -21.08
CA ILE A 17 -22.75 1.94 -20.11
C ILE A 17 -23.38 2.31 -18.77
N ILE A 18 -23.08 1.51 -17.74
CA ILE A 18 -23.51 1.74 -16.37
C ILE A 18 -22.47 2.63 -15.69
N ARG A 19 -22.63 3.96 -15.82
CA ARG A 19 -21.70 4.96 -15.28
C ARG A 19 -22.02 5.31 -13.83
N ASN A 20 -21.01 5.28 -12.96
CA ASN A 20 -21.06 5.70 -11.56
C ASN A 20 -22.28 5.15 -10.79
N ALA A 21 -22.63 3.89 -11.04
CA ALA A 21 -23.78 3.25 -10.41
C ALA A 21 -23.68 3.23 -8.88
N SER A 22 -24.86 3.26 -8.25
CA SER A 22 -24.97 3.11 -6.81
C SER A 22 -24.51 1.71 -6.37
N PRO A 23 -24.06 1.55 -5.11
CA PRO A 23 -23.75 0.23 -4.57
C PRO A 23 -24.90 -0.77 -4.73
N ALA A 24 -26.16 -0.34 -4.54
CA ALA A 24 -27.33 -1.21 -4.72
C ALA A 24 -27.41 -1.80 -6.14
N ALA A 25 -27.28 -0.96 -7.17
CA ALA A 25 -27.31 -1.41 -8.56
C ALA A 25 -26.14 -2.35 -8.88
N LEU A 26 -24.95 -2.10 -8.33
CA LEU A 26 -23.78 -2.96 -8.51
C LEU A 26 -23.92 -4.30 -7.78
N TYR A 27 -24.59 -4.33 -6.62
CA TYR A 27 -24.94 -5.57 -5.93
C TYR A 27 -25.90 -6.42 -6.76
N GLU A 28 -27.00 -5.83 -7.24
CA GLU A 28 -27.98 -6.51 -8.08
C GLU A 28 -27.31 -7.10 -9.33
N ALA A 29 -26.50 -6.28 -10.01
CA ALA A 29 -25.83 -6.70 -11.23
C ALA A 29 -24.76 -7.76 -10.97
N GLY A 30 -24.03 -7.69 -9.85
CA GLY A 30 -23.08 -8.71 -9.42
C GLY A 30 -23.78 -10.05 -9.16
N LEU A 31 -24.83 -10.05 -8.34
CA LEU A 31 -25.57 -11.26 -7.97
C LEU A 31 -26.25 -11.94 -9.17
N GLN A 32 -26.72 -11.16 -10.14
CA GLN A 32 -27.37 -11.68 -11.34
C GLN A 32 -26.36 -12.21 -12.37
N ASN A 33 -25.24 -11.51 -12.58
CA ASN A 33 -24.38 -11.74 -13.75
C ASN A 33 -23.01 -12.35 -13.42
N GLU A 34 -22.64 -12.41 -12.14
CA GLU A 34 -21.32 -12.89 -11.72
C GLU A 34 -21.41 -14.12 -10.82
N LYS A 35 -21.10 -15.27 -11.40
CA LYS A 35 -20.96 -16.52 -10.66
C LYS A 35 -19.93 -16.37 -9.54
N GLY A 36 -20.27 -16.88 -8.35
CA GLY A 36 -19.42 -16.83 -7.17
C GLY A 36 -19.54 -15.53 -6.37
N THR A 37 -20.44 -14.61 -6.75
CA THR A 37 -20.83 -13.52 -5.86
C THR A 37 -21.94 -13.93 -4.90
N ALA A 38 -21.94 -13.33 -3.71
CA ALA A 38 -22.96 -13.54 -2.69
C ALA A 38 -23.02 -12.34 -1.74
N ILE A 39 -24.06 -12.27 -0.91
CA ILE A 39 -24.14 -11.29 0.19
C ILE A 39 -23.69 -12.01 1.47
N ALA A 40 -22.68 -11.50 2.16
CA ALA A 40 -22.32 -11.97 3.50
C ALA A 40 -23.41 -11.60 4.53
N SER A 41 -23.43 -12.26 5.69
CA SER A 41 -24.39 -11.94 6.77
C SER A 41 -24.30 -10.49 7.27
N THR A 42 -23.16 -9.83 7.03
CA THR A 42 -22.94 -8.39 7.30
C THR A 42 -23.56 -7.46 6.25
N GLY A 43 -24.01 -7.98 5.11
CA GLY A 43 -24.47 -7.23 3.96
C GLY A 43 -23.37 -6.88 2.96
N ALA A 44 -22.10 -7.25 3.19
CA ALA A 44 -21.01 -7.02 2.24
C ALA A 44 -21.14 -7.94 0.99
N LEU A 45 -20.73 -7.45 -0.18
CA LEU A 45 -20.68 -8.25 -1.40
C LEU A 45 -19.42 -9.13 -1.38
N VAL A 46 -19.61 -10.45 -1.32
CA VAL A 46 -18.54 -11.42 -1.51
C VAL A 46 -18.28 -11.59 -2.99
N ALA A 47 -17.02 -11.59 -3.42
CA ALA A 47 -16.61 -11.84 -4.80
C ALA A 47 -15.31 -12.65 -4.87
N LEU A 48 -15.13 -13.39 -5.97
CA LEU A 48 -13.90 -14.14 -6.27
C LEU A 48 -13.10 -13.46 -7.39
N SER A 49 -11.78 -13.46 -7.25
CA SER A 49 -10.83 -12.89 -8.23
C SER A 49 -10.21 -13.92 -9.18
N GLY A 50 -10.74 -15.15 -9.19
CA GLY A 50 -10.29 -16.22 -10.07
C GLY A 50 -8.92 -16.78 -9.68
N GLU A 51 -8.09 -17.14 -10.67
CA GLU A 51 -6.77 -17.75 -10.47
C GLU A 51 -5.81 -16.84 -9.69
N LYS A 52 -5.89 -15.53 -9.92
CA LYS A 52 -5.02 -14.55 -9.29
C LYS A 52 -5.70 -13.98 -8.04
N THR A 53 -5.21 -14.37 -6.87
CA THR A 53 -5.69 -13.87 -5.55
C THR A 53 -4.76 -12.80 -4.96
N GLY A 54 -3.92 -12.21 -5.80
CA GLY A 54 -2.91 -11.22 -5.44
C GLY A 54 -2.28 -10.60 -6.70
N ARG A 55 -1.38 -9.66 -6.49
CA ARG A 55 -0.68 -8.95 -7.58
C ARG A 55 0.20 -9.88 -8.41
N SER A 56 0.42 -9.51 -9.67
CA SER A 56 1.30 -10.20 -10.62
C SER A 56 2.51 -9.33 -10.99
N PRO A 57 3.47 -9.09 -10.07
CA PRO A 57 4.57 -8.14 -10.29
C PRO A 57 5.46 -8.49 -11.50
N THR A 58 5.64 -9.78 -11.79
CA THR A 58 6.39 -10.25 -12.97
C THR A 58 5.68 -9.99 -14.29
N ASP A 59 4.39 -9.63 -14.26
CA ASP A 59 3.56 -9.30 -15.43
C ASP A 59 3.23 -7.79 -15.50
N LYS A 60 3.69 -6.99 -14.52
CA LYS A 60 3.67 -5.52 -14.56
C LYS A 60 4.61 -5.01 -15.64
N ARG A 61 4.17 -4.05 -16.44
CA ARG A 61 4.91 -3.49 -17.57
C ARG A 61 4.68 -1.98 -17.67
N ILE A 62 5.72 -1.26 -18.08
CA ILE A 62 5.63 0.17 -18.41
C ILE A 62 6.19 0.37 -19.83
N VAL A 63 5.47 1.13 -20.65
CA VAL A 63 5.90 1.43 -22.02
C VAL A 63 7.20 2.24 -22.00
N ASP A 64 8.20 1.78 -22.76
CA ASP A 64 9.46 2.49 -22.96
C ASP A 64 9.27 3.57 -24.05
N GLU A 65 8.87 4.76 -23.63
CA GLU A 65 8.64 5.92 -24.50
C GLU A 65 9.46 7.14 -24.06
N ASP A 66 9.77 8.02 -25.00
CA ASP A 66 10.78 9.07 -24.84
C ASP A 66 10.49 10.06 -23.70
N SER A 67 9.23 10.38 -23.41
CA SER A 67 8.86 11.40 -22.42
C SER A 67 9.01 10.95 -20.95
N THR A 68 9.14 9.64 -20.70
CA THR A 68 9.34 9.05 -19.37
C THR A 68 10.57 8.13 -19.27
N ARG A 69 11.24 7.81 -20.39
CA ARG A 69 12.36 6.86 -20.43
C ARG A 69 13.44 7.14 -19.40
N ASP A 70 13.84 8.40 -19.26
CA ASP A 70 14.92 8.81 -18.36
C ASP A 70 14.45 9.05 -16.92
N ASP A 71 13.13 9.10 -16.70
CA ASP A 71 12.53 9.24 -15.38
C ASP A 71 12.37 7.87 -14.67
N ILE A 72 12.11 6.81 -15.43
CA ILE A 72 11.75 5.50 -14.90
C ILE A 72 13.00 4.72 -14.47
N TRP A 73 12.96 4.20 -13.26
CA TRP A 73 13.93 3.23 -12.74
C TRP A 73 13.66 1.84 -13.32
N TRP A 74 14.21 1.59 -14.51
CA TRP A 74 14.10 0.32 -15.22
C TRP A 74 14.79 -0.82 -14.46
N GLY A 75 14.12 -1.98 -14.38
CA GLY A 75 14.65 -3.15 -13.69
C GLY A 75 13.61 -4.25 -13.51
N SER A 76 13.74 -5.02 -12.43
CA SER A 76 12.82 -6.12 -12.11
C SER A 76 11.43 -5.65 -11.65
N VAL A 77 11.29 -4.39 -11.23
CA VAL A 77 10.02 -3.77 -10.83
C VAL A 77 9.35 -3.11 -12.04
N ASN A 78 10.07 -2.21 -12.72
CA ASN A 78 9.58 -1.52 -13.91
C ASN A 78 10.19 -2.20 -15.14
N ILE A 79 9.43 -3.14 -15.69
CA ILE A 79 9.84 -3.94 -16.85
C ILE A 79 9.36 -3.23 -18.12
N LYS A 80 10.29 -2.99 -19.04
CA LYS A 80 10.03 -2.32 -20.33
C LYS A 80 8.99 -3.06 -21.16
N LEU A 81 8.20 -2.29 -21.89
CA LEU A 81 7.26 -2.77 -22.90
C LEU A 81 7.40 -1.90 -24.14
N GLU A 82 7.45 -2.54 -25.31
CA GLU A 82 7.37 -1.80 -26.56
C GLU A 82 5.96 -1.23 -26.74
N GLU A 83 5.85 0.00 -27.26
CA GLU A 83 4.56 0.63 -27.50
C GLU A 83 3.65 -0.24 -28.37
N ARG A 84 4.18 -0.87 -29.42
CA ARG A 84 3.42 -1.80 -30.26
C ARG A 84 2.80 -2.96 -29.47
N VAL A 85 3.50 -3.49 -28.47
CA VAL A 85 2.98 -4.58 -27.63
C VAL A 85 1.89 -4.06 -26.70
N PHE A 86 2.03 -2.83 -26.18
CA PHE A 86 0.96 -2.18 -25.44
C PHE A 86 -0.30 -2.03 -26.29
N GLU A 87 -0.18 -1.55 -27.54
CA GLU A 87 -1.33 -1.44 -28.46
C GLU A 87 -1.97 -2.81 -28.70
N ILE A 88 -1.20 -3.87 -28.92
CA ILE A 88 -1.74 -5.24 -29.07
C ILE A 88 -2.55 -5.63 -27.82
N ASN A 89 -2.05 -5.35 -26.62
CA ASN A 89 -2.77 -5.67 -25.39
C ASN A 89 -4.01 -4.80 -25.20
N LYS A 90 -3.95 -3.51 -25.57
CA LYS A 90 -5.09 -2.60 -25.56
C LYS A 90 -6.18 -3.09 -26.50
N GLU A 91 -5.85 -3.38 -27.75
CA GLU A 91 -6.80 -3.92 -28.74
C GLU A 91 -7.47 -5.21 -28.22
N ARG A 92 -6.70 -6.11 -27.61
CA ARG A 92 -7.27 -7.32 -26.98
C ARG A 92 -8.23 -7.01 -25.84
N ALA A 93 -7.96 -5.98 -25.05
CA ALA A 93 -8.85 -5.54 -23.99
C ALA A 93 -10.13 -4.95 -24.58
N LEU A 94 -10.01 -4.10 -25.61
CA LEU A 94 -11.14 -3.52 -26.32
C LEU A 94 -12.00 -4.58 -27.01
N ASP A 95 -11.40 -5.54 -27.72
CA ASP A 95 -12.09 -6.70 -28.31
C ASP A 95 -12.96 -7.41 -27.27
N TYR A 96 -12.38 -7.71 -26.10
CA TYR A 96 -13.11 -8.34 -25.03
C TYR A 96 -14.24 -7.46 -24.48
N LEU A 97 -13.95 -6.19 -24.19
CA LEU A 97 -14.92 -5.26 -23.62
C LEU A 97 -16.10 -5.02 -24.59
N ASN A 98 -15.83 -4.93 -25.89
CA ASN A 98 -16.84 -4.77 -26.94
C ASN A 98 -17.72 -6.01 -27.16
N THR A 99 -17.29 -7.17 -26.70
CA THR A 99 -18.13 -8.39 -26.70
C THR A 99 -19.04 -8.48 -25.46
N ARG A 100 -19.13 -7.44 -24.63
CA ARG A 100 -20.03 -7.40 -23.47
C ARG A 100 -21.33 -6.71 -23.84
N GLU A 101 -22.44 -7.20 -23.27
CA GLU A 101 -23.76 -6.59 -23.45
C GLU A 101 -23.84 -5.19 -22.79
N PHE A 102 -23.17 -5.04 -21.64
CA PHE A 102 -23.02 -3.80 -20.92
C PHE A 102 -21.64 -3.72 -20.27
N LEU A 103 -21.19 -2.51 -19.98
CA LEU A 103 -19.96 -2.23 -19.25
C LEU A 103 -20.25 -1.31 -18.07
N TYR A 104 -19.37 -1.36 -17.07
CA TYR A 104 -19.38 -0.43 -15.96
C TYR A 104 -18.29 0.62 -16.15
N CYS A 105 -18.63 1.87 -15.85
CA CYS A 105 -17.70 2.99 -15.87
C CYS A 105 -17.70 3.65 -14.50
N VAL A 106 -16.53 3.84 -13.89
CA VAL A 106 -16.39 4.58 -12.63
C VAL A 106 -15.47 5.76 -12.88
N ASP A 107 -16.04 6.95 -12.91
CA ASP A 107 -15.29 8.20 -12.87
C ASP A 107 -15.08 8.62 -11.42
N GLY A 108 -13.83 8.85 -11.05
CA GLY A 108 -13.47 9.30 -9.71
C GLY A 108 -12.16 10.06 -9.69
N PHE A 109 -11.81 10.53 -8.51
CA PHE A 109 -10.57 11.25 -8.30
C PHE A 109 -9.56 10.43 -7.50
N ALA A 110 -8.28 10.66 -7.77
CA ALA A 110 -7.18 10.22 -6.92
C ALA A 110 -6.43 11.45 -6.38
N GLY A 111 -6.25 11.50 -5.06
CA GLY A 111 -5.69 12.64 -4.33
C GLY A 111 -6.76 13.59 -3.79
N TRP A 112 -6.82 13.73 -2.46
CA TRP A 112 -7.76 14.63 -1.79
C TRP A 112 -7.38 16.11 -1.90
N ASP A 113 -6.11 16.46 -2.12
CA ASP A 113 -5.70 17.84 -2.38
C ASP A 113 -6.14 18.29 -3.79
N PRO A 114 -7.06 19.25 -3.92
CA PRO A 114 -7.57 19.70 -5.23
C PRO A 114 -6.48 20.24 -6.17
N LYS A 115 -5.33 20.70 -5.65
CA LYS A 115 -4.21 21.18 -6.49
C LYS A 115 -3.46 20.04 -7.20
N GLN A 116 -3.53 18.83 -6.65
CA GLN A 116 -2.78 17.66 -7.11
C GLN A 116 -3.68 16.50 -7.57
N GLN A 117 -4.98 16.64 -7.35
CA GLN A 117 -6.00 15.69 -7.72
C GLN A 117 -5.96 15.38 -9.22
N ILE A 118 -6.12 14.09 -9.56
CA ILE A 118 -6.25 13.63 -10.94
C ILE A 118 -7.61 12.95 -11.16
N LYS A 119 -8.16 13.10 -12.36
CA LYS A 119 -9.37 12.40 -12.80
C LYS A 119 -9.03 11.03 -13.37
N VAL A 120 -9.64 9.99 -12.82
CA VAL A 120 -9.42 8.60 -13.25
C VAL A 120 -10.75 8.02 -13.71
N ARG A 121 -10.75 7.46 -14.93
CA ARG A 121 -11.87 6.67 -15.47
C ARG A 121 -11.52 5.19 -15.45
N ILE A 122 -12.33 4.39 -14.77
CA ILE A 122 -12.21 2.93 -14.77
C ILE A 122 -13.30 2.35 -15.67
N ILE A 123 -12.91 1.52 -16.63
CA ILE A 123 -13.81 0.79 -17.51
C ILE A 123 -13.63 -0.70 -17.23
N CYS A 124 -14.69 -1.39 -16.81
CA CYS A 124 -14.61 -2.80 -16.46
C CYS A 124 -15.88 -3.59 -16.82
N ALA A 125 -15.73 -4.91 -16.93
CA ALA A 125 -16.83 -5.82 -17.28
C ALA A 125 -17.50 -6.46 -16.05
N ARG A 126 -17.07 -6.14 -14.82
CA ARG A 126 -17.58 -6.72 -13.57
C ARG A 126 -18.08 -5.64 -12.62
N ALA A 127 -19.29 -5.81 -12.11
CA ALA A 127 -19.90 -4.97 -11.08
C ALA A 127 -19.05 -4.96 -9.80
N TYR A 128 -18.46 -6.10 -9.43
CA TYR A 128 -17.54 -6.17 -8.29
C TYR A 128 -16.34 -5.21 -8.47
N HIS A 129 -15.74 -5.15 -9.66
CA HIS A 129 -14.63 -4.24 -9.93
C HIS A 129 -15.07 -2.77 -9.91
N ALA A 130 -16.26 -2.48 -10.41
CA ALA A 130 -16.83 -1.14 -10.32
C ALA A 130 -17.11 -0.73 -8.87
N LEU A 131 -17.69 -1.61 -8.06
CA LEU A 131 -17.94 -1.35 -6.64
C LEU A 131 -16.64 -1.18 -5.86
N PHE A 132 -15.63 -1.99 -6.18
CA PHE A 132 -14.29 -1.81 -5.61
C PHE A 132 -13.73 -0.42 -5.92
N MET A 133 -13.78 0.04 -7.17
CA MET A 133 -13.26 1.38 -7.50
C MET A 133 -14.15 2.53 -7.03
N HIS A 134 -15.46 2.29 -6.86
CA HIS A 134 -16.36 3.22 -6.16
C HIS A 134 -15.92 3.43 -4.70
N ASN A 135 -15.41 2.37 -4.06
CA ASN A 135 -14.87 2.45 -2.71
C ASN A 135 -13.47 3.07 -2.67
N MET A 136 -12.59 2.71 -3.61
CA MET A 136 -11.17 3.08 -3.55
C MET A 136 -10.83 4.45 -4.17
N LEU A 137 -11.63 4.96 -5.11
CA LEU A 137 -11.47 6.34 -5.61
C LEU A 137 -12.31 7.30 -4.79
N ILE A 138 -11.91 8.57 -4.80
CA ILE A 138 -12.69 9.66 -4.24
C ILE A 138 -13.88 9.90 -5.19
N ARG A 139 -15.09 9.81 -4.65
CA ARG A 139 -16.31 9.93 -5.43
C ARG A 139 -16.59 11.40 -5.76
N PRO A 140 -16.83 11.74 -7.05
CA PRO A 140 -17.27 13.09 -7.40
C PRO A 140 -18.66 13.37 -6.82
N THR A 141 -18.93 14.63 -6.50
CA THR A 141 -20.33 15.08 -6.31
C THR A 141 -21.10 14.98 -7.62
N PRO A 142 -22.44 15.00 -7.60
CA PRO A 142 -23.24 15.01 -8.83
C PRO A 142 -22.81 16.12 -9.82
N GLU A 143 -22.55 17.32 -9.32
CA GLU A 143 -22.10 18.47 -10.13
C GLU A 143 -20.70 18.21 -10.73
N GLN A 144 -19.77 17.70 -9.92
CA GLN A 144 -18.43 17.34 -10.42
C GLN A 144 -18.47 16.20 -11.44
N LEU A 145 -19.46 15.31 -11.37
CA LEU A 145 -19.63 14.22 -12.32
C LEU A 145 -20.22 14.71 -13.65
N GLU A 146 -21.17 15.65 -13.60
CA GLU A 146 -21.69 16.35 -14.79
C GLU A 146 -20.56 17.12 -15.50
N ASP A 147 -19.72 17.82 -14.74
CA ASP A 147 -18.57 18.59 -15.23
C ASP A 147 -17.26 17.78 -15.32
N PHE A 148 -17.33 16.44 -15.22
CA PHE A 148 -16.11 15.61 -15.13
C PHE A 148 -15.20 15.75 -16.35
N GLY A 149 -15.79 15.96 -17.53
CA GLY A 149 -15.07 16.11 -18.79
C GLY A 149 -14.16 14.92 -19.12
N GLU A 150 -13.03 15.21 -19.77
CA GLU A 150 -12.03 14.18 -20.12
C GLU A 150 -11.21 13.76 -18.89
N PRO A 151 -11.07 12.45 -18.62
CA PRO A 151 -10.22 11.95 -17.53
C PRO A 151 -8.74 12.22 -17.81
N ASP A 152 -7.93 12.35 -16.75
CA ASP A 152 -6.48 12.38 -16.89
C ASP A 152 -5.93 11.02 -17.25
N TYR A 153 -6.46 9.94 -16.65
CA TYR A 153 -6.07 8.57 -16.94
C TYR A 153 -7.27 7.65 -17.14
N VAL A 154 -7.13 6.69 -18.06
CA VAL A 154 -8.14 5.67 -18.33
C VAL A 154 -7.58 4.28 -18.02
N VAL A 155 -8.32 3.50 -17.24
CA VAL A 155 -8.00 2.11 -16.91
C VAL A 155 -8.98 1.17 -17.61
N PHE A 156 -8.46 0.34 -18.51
CA PHE A 156 -9.19 -0.72 -19.19
C PHE A 156 -9.00 -2.04 -18.44
N ASN A 157 -9.97 -2.40 -17.60
CA ASN A 157 -9.97 -3.68 -16.90
C ASN A 157 -10.73 -4.74 -17.69
N ALA A 158 -9.98 -5.46 -18.52
CA ALA A 158 -10.40 -6.67 -19.23
C ALA A 158 -9.83 -7.93 -18.56
N GLY A 159 -9.71 -7.93 -17.23
CA GLY A 159 -9.02 -8.95 -16.45
C GLY A 159 -9.46 -10.40 -16.68
N ARG A 160 -10.70 -10.63 -17.09
CA ARG A 160 -11.23 -11.94 -17.49
C ARG A 160 -10.66 -12.47 -18.80
N PHE A 161 -10.07 -11.62 -19.63
CA PHE A 161 -9.50 -11.99 -20.91
C PHE A 161 -7.98 -12.13 -20.82
N PRO A 162 -7.39 -13.24 -21.30
CA PRO A 162 -5.97 -13.45 -21.17
C PRO A 162 -5.17 -12.58 -22.15
N ALA A 163 -3.99 -12.14 -21.70
CA ALA A 163 -2.93 -11.68 -22.57
C ALA A 163 -2.45 -12.82 -23.48
N ASN A 164 -1.95 -12.46 -24.66
CA ASN A 164 -1.38 -13.44 -25.57
C ASN A 164 0.08 -13.73 -25.19
N ARG A 165 0.33 -14.91 -24.61
CA ARG A 165 1.67 -15.38 -24.22
C ARG A 165 2.67 -15.48 -25.38
N HIS A 166 2.20 -15.43 -26.62
CA HIS A 166 3.05 -15.47 -27.81
C HIS A 166 3.44 -14.07 -28.32
N THR A 167 2.90 -13.00 -27.72
CA THR A 167 3.35 -11.63 -27.98
C THR A 167 4.70 -11.41 -27.29
N THR A 168 5.60 -10.70 -27.96
CA THR A 168 6.92 -10.33 -27.42
C THR A 168 6.81 -9.72 -26.02
N SER A 169 7.74 -10.07 -25.13
CA SER A 169 7.81 -9.57 -23.74
C SER A 169 6.69 -10.04 -22.78
N MET A 170 5.72 -10.83 -23.26
CA MET A 170 4.73 -11.48 -22.40
C MET A 170 5.29 -12.78 -21.82
N THR A 171 5.23 -12.91 -20.49
CA THR A 171 5.76 -14.04 -19.72
C THR A 171 4.68 -15.01 -19.26
N SER A 172 3.40 -14.61 -19.36
CA SER A 172 2.27 -15.40 -18.91
C SER A 172 0.99 -15.01 -19.70
N LYS A 173 -0.17 -15.49 -19.24
CA LYS A 173 -1.49 -15.05 -19.72
C LYS A 173 -1.97 -13.76 -19.06
N THR A 174 -1.18 -13.16 -18.17
CA THR A 174 -1.49 -11.93 -17.45
C THR A 174 -0.65 -10.78 -18.01
N SER A 175 -1.24 -9.59 -18.10
CA SER A 175 -0.52 -8.35 -18.42
C SER A 175 -1.14 -7.20 -17.65
N VAL A 176 -0.29 -6.41 -17.00
CA VAL A 176 -0.68 -5.21 -16.24
C VAL A 176 0.20 -4.07 -16.76
N ALA A 177 -0.26 -3.39 -17.81
CA ALA A 177 0.58 -2.53 -18.64
C ALA A 177 0.15 -1.06 -18.58
N LEU A 178 1.11 -0.18 -18.30
CA LEU A 178 0.90 1.27 -18.20
C LEU A 178 1.64 2.02 -19.30
N ASN A 179 0.95 2.96 -19.95
CA ASN A 179 1.52 3.92 -20.89
C ASN A 179 1.30 5.34 -20.36
N PHE A 180 2.38 6.00 -19.92
CA PHE A 180 2.31 7.35 -19.36
C PHE A 180 2.02 8.42 -20.42
N ALA A 181 2.57 8.29 -21.63
CA ALA A 181 2.34 9.25 -22.71
C ALA A 181 0.88 9.25 -23.18
N LYS A 182 0.28 8.07 -23.33
CA LYS A 182 -1.15 7.92 -23.66
C LYS A 182 -2.07 8.10 -22.47
N LYS A 183 -1.52 8.07 -21.25
CA LYS A 183 -2.26 8.08 -19.97
C LYS A 183 -3.27 6.93 -19.85
N GLU A 184 -2.85 5.74 -20.25
CA GLU A 184 -3.70 4.56 -20.32
C GLU A 184 -3.09 3.38 -19.55
N PHE A 185 -3.95 2.62 -18.87
CA PHE A 185 -3.58 1.43 -18.12
C PHE A 185 -4.45 0.25 -18.52
N VAL A 186 -3.84 -0.88 -18.88
CA VAL A 186 -4.54 -2.06 -19.42
C VAL A 186 -4.27 -3.27 -18.53
N ILE A 187 -5.35 -3.94 -18.14
CA ILE A 187 -5.31 -5.16 -17.31
C ILE A 187 -5.93 -6.33 -18.08
N LEU A 188 -5.15 -7.39 -18.24
CA LEU A 188 -5.54 -8.65 -18.87
C LEU A 188 -5.13 -9.83 -17.99
N GLY A 189 -5.96 -10.88 -17.94
CA GLY A 189 -5.65 -12.18 -17.35
C GLY A 189 -5.45 -12.16 -15.84
N THR A 190 -6.07 -11.21 -15.14
CA THR A 190 -6.14 -11.15 -13.68
C THR A 190 -7.41 -10.41 -13.28
N GLU A 191 -8.20 -11.01 -12.39
CA GLU A 191 -9.41 -10.36 -11.85
C GLU A 191 -9.17 -9.83 -10.42
N TYR A 192 -7.92 -9.81 -9.95
CA TYR A 192 -7.55 -9.26 -8.66
C TYR A 192 -7.72 -7.73 -8.66
N ALA A 193 -8.64 -7.20 -7.86
CA ALA A 193 -8.96 -5.76 -7.89
C ALA A 193 -7.79 -4.86 -7.46
N GLY A 194 -6.88 -5.38 -6.64
CA GLY A 194 -5.70 -4.64 -6.20
C GLY A 194 -4.78 -4.17 -7.34
N GLU A 195 -4.88 -4.73 -8.55
CA GLU A 195 -4.15 -4.21 -9.72
C GLU A 195 -4.66 -2.82 -10.15
N MET A 196 -5.97 -2.55 -10.07
CA MET A 196 -6.52 -1.23 -10.37
C MET A 196 -6.04 -0.18 -9.36
N LYS A 197 -6.17 -0.47 -8.06
CA LYS A 197 -5.67 0.38 -6.97
C LYS A 197 -4.19 0.71 -7.16
N LYS A 198 -3.34 -0.32 -7.26
CA LYS A 198 -1.89 -0.14 -7.35
C LYS A 198 -1.41 0.40 -8.70
N GLY A 199 -2.23 0.30 -9.75
CA GLY A 199 -2.05 1.02 -11.00
C GLY A 199 -2.16 2.52 -10.81
N VAL A 200 -3.25 2.99 -10.18
CA VAL A 200 -3.44 4.41 -9.81
C VAL A 200 -2.31 4.88 -8.89
N PHE A 201 -1.91 4.07 -7.91
CA PHE A 201 -0.77 4.40 -7.07
C PHE A 201 0.55 4.51 -7.85
N THR A 202 0.79 3.64 -8.83
CA THR A 202 1.98 3.72 -9.70
C THR A 202 1.96 5.02 -10.50
N ILE A 203 0.79 5.47 -10.98
CA ILE A 203 0.63 6.77 -11.65
C ILE A 203 1.00 7.92 -10.69
N MET A 204 0.48 7.91 -9.46
CA MET A 204 0.82 8.93 -8.46
C MET A 204 2.31 8.91 -8.08
N ASN A 205 2.91 7.72 -7.98
CA ASN A 205 4.35 7.55 -7.75
C ASN A 205 5.23 8.11 -8.87
N TYR A 206 4.70 8.28 -10.08
CA TYR A 206 5.39 8.97 -11.16
C TYR A 206 5.15 10.48 -11.11
N LEU A 207 3.87 10.89 -11.12
CA LEU A 207 3.48 12.29 -11.27
C LEU A 207 3.93 13.16 -10.09
N MET A 208 3.79 12.67 -8.86
CA MET A 208 4.04 13.48 -7.66
C MET A 208 5.53 13.80 -7.49
N PRO A 209 6.47 12.82 -7.57
CA PRO A 209 7.89 13.16 -7.51
C PRO A 209 8.37 13.98 -8.72
N LYS A 210 7.71 13.90 -9.89
CA LYS A 210 7.99 14.81 -11.01
C LYS A 210 7.74 16.28 -10.65
N LYS A 211 6.77 16.53 -9.76
CA LYS A 211 6.40 17.85 -9.22
C LYS A 211 7.11 18.21 -7.91
N GLY A 212 8.07 17.41 -7.44
CA GLY A 212 8.72 17.63 -6.13
C GLY A 212 7.85 17.27 -4.91
N ILE A 213 6.79 16.48 -5.12
CA ILE A 213 5.89 16.00 -4.07
C ILE A 213 6.27 14.57 -3.72
N LEU A 214 6.40 14.28 -2.42
CA LEU A 214 6.72 12.93 -1.97
C LEU A 214 5.46 12.07 -2.02
N SER A 215 5.43 11.05 -2.88
CA SER A 215 4.43 9.97 -2.81
C SER A 215 4.91 8.87 -1.86
N MET A 216 4.00 8.36 -1.03
CA MET A 216 4.31 7.53 0.13
C MET A 216 3.40 6.31 0.21
N HIS A 217 4.00 5.15 0.49
CA HIS A 217 3.28 3.93 0.85
C HIS A 217 3.23 3.80 2.39
N CYS A 218 2.31 4.55 2.98
CA CYS A 218 2.15 4.69 4.43
C CYS A 218 0.68 4.91 4.79
N SER A 219 0.33 4.66 6.06
CA SER A 219 -0.89 5.19 6.63
C SER A 219 -0.60 6.57 7.23
N ALA A 220 -1.63 7.39 7.40
CA ALA A 220 -1.51 8.67 8.06
C ALA A 220 -2.68 8.89 9.02
N THR A 221 -2.39 9.54 10.15
CA THR A 221 -3.37 9.86 11.18
C THR A 221 -3.14 11.26 11.73
N GLU A 222 -4.20 11.93 12.17
CA GLU A 222 -4.13 13.25 12.79
C GLU A 222 -4.53 13.19 14.27
N GLY A 223 -3.76 13.84 15.14
CA GLY A 223 -4.09 13.99 16.55
C GLY A 223 -5.11 15.12 16.77
N LYS A 224 -5.72 15.17 17.96
CA LYS A 224 -6.67 16.25 18.33
C LYS A 224 -6.08 17.67 18.28
N ASN A 225 -4.75 17.77 18.33
CA ASN A 225 -3.99 19.01 18.19
C ASN A 225 -3.71 19.40 16.73
N GLY A 226 -4.22 18.63 15.76
CA GLY A 226 -4.00 18.85 14.33
C GLY A 226 -2.66 18.30 13.82
N GLU A 227 -1.85 17.65 14.65
CA GLU A 227 -0.55 17.13 14.25
C GLU A 227 -0.67 15.78 13.55
N ALA A 228 -0.15 15.71 12.32
CA ALA A 228 -0.12 14.48 11.55
C ALA A 228 1.02 13.54 12.00
N SER A 229 0.79 12.24 11.82
CA SER A 229 1.80 11.18 11.90
C SER A 229 1.66 10.29 10.68
N ILE A 230 2.80 9.91 10.09
CA ILE A 230 2.84 8.93 8.99
C ILE A 230 3.52 7.65 9.45
N LEU A 231 2.94 6.50 9.06
CA LEU A 231 3.44 5.18 9.44
C LEU A 231 3.75 4.37 8.17
N PHE A 232 5.03 4.24 7.84
CA PHE A 232 5.51 3.35 6.81
C PHE A 232 5.64 1.93 7.34
N GLY A 233 5.46 0.96 6.45
CA GLY A 233 5.71 -0.43 6.77
C GLY A 233 5.18 -1.34 5.68
N LEU A 234 5.67 -2.57 5.65
CA LEU A 234 5.16 -3.58 4.72
C LEU A 234 3.90 -4.26 5.28
N SER A 235 3.29 -5.13 4.47
CA SER A 235 2.15 -5.92 4.93
C SER A 235 2.55 -6.77 6.16
N GLY A 236 1.76 -6.71 7.24
CA GLY A 236 1.99 -7.52 8.44
C GLY A 236 2.92 -6.90 9.49
N THR A 237 3.45 -5.70 9.24
CA THR A 237 4.25 -4.93 10.23
C THR A 237 3.40 -4.11 11.20
N GLY A 238 2.07 -4.25 11.17
CA GLY A 238 1.17 -3.56 12.09
C GLY A 238 0.72 -2.16 11.67
N LYS A 239 0.99 -1.72 10.42
CA LYS A 239 0.56 -0.40 9.92
C LYS A 239 -0.92 -0.11 10.18
N THR A 240 -1.81 -0.97 9.69
CA THR A 240 -3.26 -0.83 9.86
C THR A 240 -3.68 -0.86 11.33
N THR A 241 -3.14 -1.81 12.11
CA THR A 241 -3.44 -1.95 13.55
C THR A 241 -3.02 -0.73 14.36
N LEU A 242 -1.89 -0.09 14.01
CA LEU A 242 -1.35 1.06 14.73
C LEU A 242 -1.94 2.39 14.22
N SER A 243 -2.41 2.47 12.98
CA SER A 243 -3.18 3.63 12.51
C SER A 243 -4.65 3.60 12.93
N ALA A 244 -5.19 2.42 13.26
CA ALA A 244 -6.46 2.28 13.97
C ALA A 244 -6.28 2.63 15.47
N ASP A 245 -6.01 3.91 15.72
CA ASP A 245 -5.91 4.48 17.06
C ASP A 245 -7.18 5.30 17.35
N PRO A 246 -8.01 4.92 18.34
CA PRO A 246 -9.24 5.64 18.66
C PRO A 246 -8.99 7.07 19.16
N LYS A 247 -7.74 7.44 19.49
CA LYS A 247 -7.37 8.80 19.92
C LYS A 247 -7.07 9.73 18.74
N ARG A 248 -6.99 9.21 17.52
CA ARG A 248 -6.54 9.91 16.32
C ARG A 248 -7.53 9.72 15.18
N GLU A 249 -7.62 10.72 14.31
CA GLU A 249 -8.42 10.60 13.09
C GLU A 249 -7.61 9.90 12.00
N LEU A 250 -8.21 8.93 11.30
CA LEU A 250 -7.57 8.25 10.17
C LEU A 250 -7.63 9.14 8.93
N VAL A 251 -6.48 9.53 8.38
CA VAL A 251 -6.40 10.23 7.09
C VAL A 251 -6.47 9.21 5.95
N GLY A 252 -5.79 8.08 6.10
CA GLY A 252 -5.84 6.96 5.16
C GLY A 252 -4.96 5.79 5.61
N ASP A 253 -5.16 4.61 5.05
CA ASP A 253 -4.50 3.37 5.51
C ASP A 253 -3.24 2.96 4.72
N ASP A 254 -3.02 3.49 3.51
CA ASP A 254 -2.03 2.88 2.60
C ASP A 254 -1.26 3.85 1.67
N GLU A 255 -1.90 4.88 1.10
CA GLU A 255 -1.30 5.67 0.02
C GLU A 255 -1.48 7.19 0.21
N HIS A 256 -0.38 7.93 0.38
CA HIS A 256 -0.43 9.35 0.68
C HIS A 256 0.58 10.15 -0.14
N CYS A 257 0.40 11.47 -0.17
CA CYS A 257 1.40 12.41 -0.67
C CYS A 257 1.70 13.48 0.36
N TRP A 258 2.95 13.93 0.43
CA TRP A 258 3.38 15.06 1.25
C TRP A 258 3.79 16.23 0.37
N THR A 259 2.94 17.26 0.36
CA THR A 259 3.09 18.50 -0.41
C THR A 259 3.75 19.61 0.42
N ASP A 260 3.79 20.82 -0.13
CA ASP A 260 4.15 22.03 0.61
C ASP A 260 3.08 22.50 1.60
N ASP A 261 1.86 21.98 1.53
CA ASP A 261 0.74 22.39 2.38
C ASP A 261 0.40 21.34 3.47
N GLY A 262 0.89 20.10 3.33
CA GLY A 262 0.62 19.02 4.29
C GLY A 262 0.58 17.64 3.64
N VAL A 263 -0.18 16.73 4.23
CA VAL A 263 -0.37 15.36 3.73
C VAL A 263 -1.78 15.16 3.24
N PHE A 264 -1.95 14.47 2.11
CA PHE A 264 -3.26 14.05 1.64
C PHE A 264 -3.28 12.55 1.29
N ASN A 265 -4.43 11.92 1.49
CA ASN A 265 -4.70 10.55 1.05
C ASN A 265 -4.91 10.52 -0.48
N ILE A 266 -4.39 9.50 -1.16
CA ILE A 266 -4.64 9.29 -2.59
C ILE A 266 -6.04 8.69 -2.81
N GLU A 267 -6.54 7.92 -1.85
CA GLU A 267 -7.67 7.02 -1.99
C GLU A 267 -8.96 7.56 -1.37
N GLY A 268 -10.12 7.05 -1.81
CA GLY A 268 -11.43 7.31 -1.20
C GLY A 268 -11.92 6.23 -0.23
N GLY A 269 -11.08 5.24 0.08
CA GLY A 269 -11.43 4.10 0.92
C GLY A 269 -10.22 3.28 1.32
N CYS A 270 -10.48 2.15 1.98
CA CYS A 270 -9.45 1.24 2.49
C CYS A 270 -9.57 -0.14 1.83
N TYR A 271 -8.44 -0.84 1.73
CA TYR A 271 -8.39 -2.20 1.18
C TYR A 271 -7.65 -3.16 2.13
N ALA A 272 -8.28 -3.39 3.27
CA ALA A 272 -7.72 -4.12 4.39
C ALA A 272 -7.61 -5.63 4.14
N LYS A 273 -6.72 -6.29 4.88
CA LYS A 273 -6.67 -7.76 4.96
C LYS A 273 -7.78 -8.25 5.88
N MET A 274 -8.42 -9.36 5.49
CA MET A 274 -9.51 -9.95 6.26
C MET A 274 -9.10 -11.24 6.99
N ILE A 275 -7.90 -11.76 6.72
CA ILE A 275 -7.40 -12.96 7.41
C ILE A 275 -7.29 -12.70 8.91
N ASP A 276 -7.86 -13.59 9.70
CA ASP A 276 -7.92 -13.54 11.17
C ASP A 276 -8.59 -12.27 11.73
N LEU A 277 -9.39 -11.55 10.93
CA LEU A 277 -10.14 -10.39 11.38
C LEU A 277 -11.07 -10.77 12.54
N SER A 278 -10.99 -10.00 13.62
CA SER A 278 -11.83 -10.15 14.81
C SER A 278 -12.25 -8.78 15.33
N LYS A 279 -13.46 -8.72 15.88
CA LYS A 279 -14.02 -7.48 16.43
C LYS A 279 -13.20 -6.96 17.61
N GLU A 280 -12.61 -7.87 18.39
CA GLU A 280 -11.85 -7.54 19.58
C GLU A 280 -10.51 -6.87 19.25
N GLN A 281 -9.86 -7.27 18.15
CA GLN A 281 -8.55 -6.73 17.76
C GLN A 281 -8.67 -5.51 16.86
N GLU A 282 -9.63 -5.50 15.93
CA GLU A 282 -9.79 -4.47 14.90
C GLU A 282 -11.28 -4.06 14.74
N PRO A 283 -11.87 -3.43 15.77
CA PRO A 283 -13.30 -3.10 15.79
C PRO A 283 -13.74 -2.17 14.66
N ASP A 284 -12.91 -1.20 14.28
CA ASP A 284 -13.27 -0.22 13.23
C ASP A 284 -13.37 -0.91 11.86
N ILE A 285 -12.40 -1.76 11.52
CA ILE A 285 -12.43 -2.56 10.28
C ILE A 285 -13.60 -3.53 10.30
N TRP A 286 -13.82 -4.22 11.44
CA TRP A 286 -14.94 -5.14 11.60
C TRP A 286 -16.28 -4.45 11.32
N ASN A 287 -16.49 -3.28 11.91
CA ASN A 287 -17.73 -2.51 11.76
C ASN A 287 -17.87 -1.88 10.37
N ALA A 288 -16.75 -1.62 9.69
CA ALA A 288 -16.76 -1.14 8.31
C ALA A 288 -17.24 -2.20 7.32
N ILE A 289 -17.16 -3.51 7.64
CA ILE A 289 -17.68 -4.56 6.76
C ILE A 289 -19.20 -4.61 6.86
N ARG A 290 -19.87 -3.95 5.91
CA ARG A 290 -21.34 -3.88 5.79
C ARG A 290 -21.79 -3.69 4.34
N PHE A 291 -23.09 -3.51 4.09
CA PHE A 291 -23.60 -3.11 2.77
C PHE A 291 -22.79 -1.94 2.17
N GLY A 292 -22.42 -2.05 0.89
CA GLY A 292 -21.48 -1.16 0.19
C GLY A 292 -20.03 -1.66 0.21
N SER A 293 -19.68 -2.58 1.11
CA SER A 293 -18.34 -3.17 1.15
C SER A 293 -18.21 -4.36 0.21
N VAL A 294 -16.97 -4.66 -0.17
CA VAL A 294 -16.60 -5.86 -0.92
C VAL A 294 -15.71 -6.75 -0.07
N LEU A 295 -16.01 -8.04 0.02
CA LEU A 295 -15.12 -9.06 0.55
C LEU A 295 -14.60 -9.92 -0.61
N GLU A 296 -13.31 -9.87 -0.85
CA GLU A 296 -12.65 -10.58 -1.95
C GLU A 296 -11.99 -11.86 -1.42
N ASN A 297 -12.34 -12.99 -2.06
CA ASN A 297 -11.79 -14.32 -1.80
C ASN A 297 -11.99 -14.86 -0.37
N VAL A 298 -12.93 -14.32 0.40
CA VAL A 298 -13.30 -14.89 1.70
C VAL A 298 -14.15 -16.15 1.53
N VAL A 299 -14.08 -17.04 2.51
CA VAL A 299 -14.98 -18.20 2.60
C VAL A 299 -16.10 -17.87 3.59
N TYR A 300 -17.32 -18.24 3.23
CA TYR A 300 -18.50 -18.07 4.08
C TYR A 300 -19.32 -19.36 4.11
N GLU A 301 -20.09 -19.56 5.16
CA GLU A 301 -20.96 -20.72 5.29
C GLU A 301 -22.23 -20.51 4.43
N PRO A 302 -22.61 -21.45 3.53
CA PRO A 302 -23.66 -21.24 2.54
C PRO A 302 -25.08 -20.93 3.06
N HIS A 303 -25.45 -21.35 4.27
CA HIS A 303 -26.82 -21.16 4.78
C HIS A 303 -26.95 -19.90 5.64
N SER A 304 -25.99 -19.67 6.52
CA SER A 304 -25.93 -18.55 7.45
C SER A 304 -25.26 -17.31 6.87
N HIS A 305 -24.49 -17.49 5.79
CA HIS A 305 -23.67 -16.45 5.15
C HIS A 305 -22.63 -15.82 6.08
N LEU A 306 -22.32 -16.46 7.22
CA LEU A 306 -21.27 -16.03 8.13
C LEU A 306 -19.91 -16.27 7.46
N VAL A 307 -19.07 -15.24 7.46
CA VAL A 307 -17.71 -15.31 6.91
C VAL A 307 -16.78 -15.96 7.94
N ASP A 308 -16.00 -16.93 7.48
CA ASP A 308 -14.90 -17.51 8.26
C ASP A 308 -13.59 -16.81 7.87
N TYR A 309 -13.23 -15.79 8.64
CA TYR A 309 -12.02 -14.99 8.44
C TYR A 309 -10.72 -15.78 8.68
N THR A 310 -10.79 -16.95 9.32
CA THR A 310 -9.62 -17.82 9.53
C THR A 310 -9.40 -18.79 8.37
N ASN A 311 -10.39 -18.96 7.50
CA ASN A 311 -10.34 -19.91 6.40
C ASN A 311 -9.55 -19.33 5.22
N THR A 312 -8.42 -19.98 4.94
CA THR A 312 -7.48 -19.60 3.88
C THR A 312 -7.45 -20.58 2.71
N SER A 313 -8.49 -21.43 2.58
CA SER A 313 -8.57 -22.45 1.53
C SER A 313 -8.54 -21.88 0.10
N ILE A 314 -9.00 -20.64 -0.08
CA ILE A 314 -8.84 -19.89 -1.35
C ILE A 314 -7.48 -19.19 -1.37
N THR A 315 -7.17 -18.40 -0.33
CA THR A 315 -5.92 -17.64 -0.23
C THR A 315 -5.68 -17.16 1.21
N LYS A 316 -4.42 -16.88 1.55
CA LYS A 316 -4.05 -16.11 2.77
C LYS A 316 -4.20 -14.59 2.58
N ASN A 317 -4.47 -14.13 1.36
CA ASN A 317 -4.65 -12.72 1.01
C ASN A 317 -6.14 -12.39 0.82
N THR A 318 -6.99 -12.82 1.76
CA THR A 318 -8.39 -12.38 1.79
C THR A 318 -8.47 -10.89 2.08
N ARG A 319 -9.41 -10.19 1.45
CA ARG A 319 -9.44 -8.72 1.47
C ARG A 319 -10.84 -8.15 1.63
N GLY A 320 -10.89 -6.95 2.19
CA GLY A 320 -12.10 -6.15 2.37
C GLY A 320 -11.87 -4.77 1.81
N SER A 321 -12.74 -4.31 0.91
CA SER A 321 -12.75 -2.94 0.40
C SER A 321 -14.00 -2.22 0.87
N TYR A 322 -13.84 -1.05 1.44
CA TYR A 322 -14.92 -0.21 1.93
C TYR A 322 -14.54 1.26 1.81
N PRO A 323 -15.53 2.15 1.61
CA PRO A 323 -15.29 3.58 1.49
C PRO A 323 -14.80 4.15 2.84
N ILE A 324 -14.02 5.23 2.81
CA ILE A 324 -13.33 5.77 4.00
C ILE A 324 -14.34 6.21 5.08
N GLU A 325 -15.53 6.63 4.67
CA GLU A 325 -16.66 7.01 5.54
C GLU A 325 -17.19 5.87 6.42
N TYR A 326 -16.75 4.63 6.19
CA TYR A 326 -17.14 3.50 7.02
C TYR A 326 -16.26 3.36 8.27
N ILE A 327 -15.13 4.04 8.31
CA ILE A 327 -14.30 4.18 9.51
C ILE A 327 -14.84 5.37 10.32
N GLU A 328 -15.28 5.11 11.56
CA GLU A 328 -15.98 6.08 12.40
C GLU A 328 -15.12 7.32 12.72
N ASN A 329 -13.82 7.12 12.97
CA ASN A 329 -12.85 8.18 13.22
C ASN A 329 -12.08 8.61 11.97
N ALA A 330 -12.61 8.43 10.76
CA ALA A 330 -11.95 8.94 9.57
C ALA A 330 -12.00 10.48 9.49
N LYS A 331 -10.89 11.07 9.05
CA LYS A 331 -10.81 12.49 8.73
C LYS A 331 -11.37 12.75 7.34
N ILE A 332 -12.37 13.62 7.23
CA ILE A 332 -12.96 14.02 5.95
C ILE A 332 -13.02 15.56 5.89
N PRO A 333 -12.38 16.23 4.90
CA PRO A 333 -11.58 15.64 3.83
C PRO A 333 -10.30 14.97 4.34
N CYS A 334 -9.80 13.96 3.62
CA CYS A 334 -8.60 13.20 4.00
C CYS A 334 -7.29 13.99 3.70
N ILE A 335 -7.19 15.18 4.28
CA ILE A 335 -6.05 16.11 4.20
C ILE A 335 -5.68 16.49 5.63
N SER A 336 -4.39 16.55 5.92
CA SER A 336 -3.85 16.87 7.23
C SER A 336 -2.63 17.78 7.11
N SER A 337 -2.20 18.34 8.24
CA SER A 337 -1.03 19.22 8.32
C SER A 337 0.29 18.47 8.06
N HIS A 338 1.42 19.17 8.17
CA HIS A 338 2.73 18.54 8.08
C HIS A 338 2.94 17.53 9.22
N PRO A 339 3.45 16.32 8.95
CA PRO A 339 3.73 15.33 9.98
C PRO A 339 4.76 15.83 10.99
N LYS A 340 4.42 15.75 12.27
CA LYS A 340 5.40 15.94 13.34
C LYS A 340 6.21 14.67 13.59
N ASN A 341 5.64 13.51 13.22
CA ASN A 341 6.27 12.21 13.38
C ASN A 341 6.22 11.38 12.09
N VAL A 342 7.35 10.78 11.74
CA VAL A 342 7.51 9.77 10.68
C VAL A 342 7.93 8.47 11.34
N ILE A 343 7.12 7.42 11.21
CA ILE A 343 7.36 6.14 11.88
C ILE A 343 7.61 5.06 10.82
N PHE A 344 8.75 4.39 10.91
CA PHE A 344 9.09 3.22 10.10
C PHE A 344 8.84 1.96 10.93
N LEU A 345 7.87 1.16 10.51
CA LEU A 345 7.55 -0.12 11.13
C LEU A 345 8.37 -1.24 10.48
N THR A 346 9.17 -1.93 11.29
CA THR A 346 9.94 -3.10 10.86
C THR A 346 9.56 -4.33 11.68
N CYS A 347 9.36 -5.46 11.01
CA CYS A 347 9.13 -6.74 11.68
C CYS A 347 10.45 -7.52 11.73
N ASP A 348 11.33 -7.18 12.68
CA ASP A 348 12.64 -7.82 12.78
C ASP A 348 12.54 -9.22 13.40
N ALA A 349 12.60 -10.27 12.58
CA ALA A 349 12.60 -11.66 13.04
C ALA A 349 13.97 -12.15 13.51
N PHE A 350 15.03 -11.35 13.35
CA PHE A 350 16.34 -11.65 13.92
C PHE A 350 16.39 -11.30 15.41
N GLY A 351 15.54 -10.39 15.87
CA GLY A 351 15.38 -10.03 17.28
C GLY A 351 16.48 -9.13 17.81
N VAL A 352 17.09 -8.32 16.95
CA VAL A 352 18.28 -7.52 17.25
C VAL A 352 18.04 -6.01 17.22
N LEU A 353 17.03 -5.54 16.47
CA LEU A 353 16.67 -4.13 16.43
C LEU A 353 15.96 -3.69 17.72
N PRO A 354 16.28 -2.49 18.25
CA PRO A 354 15.57 -1.91 19.40
C PRO A 354 14.06 -1.81 19.17
N PRO A 355 13.23 -1.89 20.24
CA PRO A 355 11.79 -1.66 20.15
C PRO A 355 11.44 -0.33 19.49
N VAL A 356 12.23 0.71 19.79
CA VAL A 356 12.13 2.03 19.19
C VAL A 356 13.51 2.68 19.11
N SER A 357 13.75 3.43 18.04
CA SER A 357 14.93 4.27 17.89
C SER A 357 14.54 5.59 17.23
N LYS A 358 15.12 6.69 17.71
CA LYS A 358 15.09 7.98 17.03
C LYS A 358 16.16 7.98 15.95
N LEU A 359 15.82 8.42 14.75
CA LEU A 359 16.74 8.47 13.61
C LEU A 359 17.15 9.92 13.32
N THR A 360 18.40 10.13 12.90
CA THR A 360 18.76 11.36 12.19
C THR A 360 18.12 11.38 10.80
N ALA A 361 18.13 12.52 10.10
CA ALA A 361 17.62 12.60 8.73
C ALA A 361 18.37 11.65 7.77
N GLU A 362 19.68 11.49 7.97
CA GLU A 362 20.53 10.62 7.15
C GLU A 362 20.22 9.14 7.44
N GLN A 363 20.05 8.77 8.71
CA GLN A 363 19.59 7.43 9.10
C GLN A 363 18.18 7.15 8.57
N ALA A 364 17.30 8.15 8.59
CA ALA A 364 15.97 8.04 8.01
C ALA A 364 16.04 7.70 6.52
N MET A 365 16.87 8.40 5.74
CA MET A 365 17.08 8.06 4.33
C MET A 365 17.61 6.64 4.14
N TYR A 366 18.63 6.23 4.91
CA TYR A 366 19.22 4.90 4.81
C TYR A 366 18.19 3.79 5.11
N HIS A 367 17.46 3.93 6.22
CA HIS A 367 16.44 2.96 6.61
C HIS A 367 15.22 2.98 5.68
N PHE A 368 14.88 4.14 5.11
CA PHE A 368 13.81 4.26 4.13
C PHE A 368 14.16 3.56 2.81
N ILE A 369 15.36 3.80 2.26
CA ILE A 369 15.85 3.10 1.05
C ILE A 369 16.01 1.60 1.30
N SER A 370 16.46 1.22 2.50
CA SER A 370 16.56 -0.19 2.85
C SER A 370 15.20 -0.85 2.94
N GLY A 371 14.24 -0.20 3.60
CA GLY A 371 12.87 -0.68 3.81
C GLY A 371 12.82 -2.10 4.38
N TYR A 372 13.62 -2.33 5.42
CA TYR A 372 13.82 -3.64 6.01
C TYR A 372 12.60 -4.13 6.81
N THR A 373 12.20 -5.37 6.53
CA THR A 373 11.39 -6.22 7.40
C THR A 373 11.95 -7.65 7.34
N ALA A 374 11.40 -8.58 8.10
CA ALA A 374 11.66 -10.00 7.89
C ALA A 374 10.36 -10.76 7.58
N LYS A 375 10.49 -11.78 6.73
CA LYS A 375 9.49 -12.84 6.56
C LYS A 375 9.78 -13.95 7.57
N VAL A 376 8.73 -14.52 8.15
CA VAL A 376 8.83 -15.63 9.11
C VAL A 376 8.36 -16.95 8.52
N ALA A 377 8.93 -18.04 9.04
CA ALA A 377 8.57 -19.41 8.71
C ALA A 377 7.04 -19.64 8.84
N GLY A 378 6.45 -20.36 7.88
CA GLY A 378 5.00 -20.64 7.82
C GLY A 378 4.17 -19.65 6.99
N THR A 379 4.75 -18.52 6.57
CA THR A 379 4.11 -17.58 5.62
C THR A 379 4.33 -17.98 4.16
N GLU A 380 5.44 -18.65 3.84
CA GLU A 380 5.79 -19.20 2.52
C GLU A 380 6.28 -20.65 2.66
N MET A 381 6.00 -21.51 1.66
CA MET A 381 6.44 -22.92 1.69
C MET A 381 7.97 -23.03 1.65
N GLY A 382 8.56 -23.82 2.54
CA GLY A 382 10.00 -24.14 2.54
C GLY A 382 10.89 -23.23 3.39
N VAL A 383 10.33 -22.25 4.11
CA VAL A 383 11.11 -21.35 4.98
C VAL A 383 11.16 -21.89 6.41
N THR A 384 12.35 -22.25 6.89
CA THR A 384 12.60 -22.72 8.27
C THR A 384 13.23 -21.67 9.19
N ASP A 385 14.03 -20.76 8.62
CA ASP A 385 14.70 -19.66 9.32
C ASP A 385 14.16 -18.29 8.87
N PRO A 386 14.27 -17.22 9.69
CA PRO A 386 13.98 -15.84 9.26
C PRO A 386 14.70 -15.44 7.98
N ILE A 387 13.94 -14.94 7.01
CA ILE A 387 14.49 -14.40 5.76
C ILE A 387 14.34 -12.88 5.81
N PRO A 388 15.43 -12.12 5.65
CA PRO A 388 15.33 -10.67 5.55
C PRO A 388 14.62 -10.30 4.24
N ASP A 389 13.76 -9.30 4.29
CA ASP A 389 13.08 -8.74 3.13
C ASP A 389 13.31 -7.23 3.09
N PHE A 390 13.89 -6.76 2.00
CA PHE A 390 14.24 -5.36 1.79
C PHE A 390 13.38 -4.83 0.66
N SER A 391 12.42 -3.98 0.99
CA SER A 391 11.55 -3.35 0.00
C SER A 391 11.78 -1.85 0.03
N PRO A 392 12.50 -1.27 -0.95
CA PRO A 392 12.87 0.13 -0.89
C PRO A 392 11.66 1.04 -0.71
N CYS A 393 11.83 2.07 0.13
CA CYS A 393 10.79 3.03 0.51
C CYS A 393 9.55 2.38 1.14
N PHE A 394 9.68 1.15 1.67
CA PHE A 394 8.59 0.30 2.15
C PHE A 394 7.50 0.03 1.09
N GLY A 395 7.82 0.22 -0.20
CA GLY A 395 6.86 0.22 -1.30
C GLY A 395 7.46 -0.20 -2.64
N GLY A 396 8.59 -0.92 -2.63
CA GLY A 396 9.43 -1.22 -3.79
C GLY A 396 8.68 -1.60 -5.08
N PRO A 397 7.69 -2.51 -5.06
CA PRO A 397 6.94 -2.90 -6.27
C PRO A 397 6.15 -1.78 -6.98
N PHE A 398 5.98 -0.63 -6.33
CA PHE A 398 5.18 0.49 -6.82
C PHE A 398 6.01 1.71 -7.21
N LEU A 399 7.30 1.72 -6.87
CA LEU A 399 8.19 2.82 -7.19
C LEU A 399 8.40 2.92 -8.70
N VAL A 400 8.34 4.15 -9.22
CA VAL A 400 8.61 4.45 -10.63
C VAL A 400 10.00 5.05 -10.76
N TRP A 401 10.36 5.98 -9.87
CA TRP A 401 11.68 6.60 -9.83
C TRP A 401 12.68 5.74 -9.05
N HIS A 402 13.97 6.08 -9.17
CA HIS A 402 14.98 5.47 -8.32
C HIS A 402 14.68 5.75 -6.83
N PRO A 403 14.87 4.80 -5.90
CA PRO A 403 14.54 4.99 -4.47
C PRO A 403 15.17 6.23 -3.83
N THR A 404 16.34 6.67 -4.29
CA THR A 404 17.01 7.88 -3.80
C THR A 404 16.18 9.13 -4.01
N LYS A 405 15.43 9.25 -5.10
CA LYS A 405 14.55 10.41 -5.35
C LYS A 405 13.49 10.56 -4.25
N TYR A 406 12.88 9.46 -3.85
CA TYR A 406 11.90 9.47 -2.76
C TYR A 406 12.56 9.76 -1.41
N ALA A 407 13.77 9.24 -1.18
CA ALA A 407 14.51 9.47 0.05
C ALA A 407 14.96 10.94 0.21
N GLU A 408 15.40 11.57 -0.88
CA GLU A 408 15.77 12.99 -0.91
C GLU A 408 14.56 13.88 -0.63
N LEU A 409 13.42 13.61 -1.28
CA LEU A 409 12.17 14.31 -1.01
C LEU A 409 11.74 14.12 0.45
N LEU A 410 11.84 12.91 1.00
CA LEU A 410 11.56 12.67 2.42
C LEU A 410 12.48 13.46 3.35
N ALA A 411 13.78 13.49 3.08
CA ALA A 411 14.74 14.23 3.88
C ALA A 411 14.50 15.75 3.83
N GLU A 412 14.17 16.28 2.64
CA GLU A 412 13.78 17.69 2.50
C GLU A 412 12.57 18.02 3.37
N ARG A 413 11.52 17.19 3.31
CA ARG A 413 10.30 17.37 4.10
C ARG A 413 10.56 17.27 5.61
N ILE A 414 11.36 16.29 6.04
CA ILE A 414 11.76 16.14 7.45
C ILE A 414 12.50 17.38 7.94
N LYS A 415 13.51 17.85 7.19
CA LYS A 415 14.33 19.02 7.58
C LYS A 415 13.53 20.31 7.58
N LYS A 416 12.68 20.53 6.57
CA LYS A 416 11.84 21.74 6.43
C LYS A 416 10.82 21.86 7.55
N HIS A 417 10.29 20.75 8.05
CA HIS A 417 9.19 20.74 9.02
C HIS A 417 9.60 20.25 10.43
N ASP A 418 10.89 20.03 10.68
CA ASP A 418 11.41 19.53 11.96
C ASP A 418 10.64 18.29 12.45
N ALA A 419 10.42 17.34 11.54
CA ALA A 419 9.71 16.11 11.85
C ALA A 419 10.63 15.12 12.59
N ASN A 420 10.15 14.50 13.67
CA ASN A 420 10.88 13.42 14.31
C ASN A 420 10.71 12.13 13.50
N VAL A 421 11.80 11.39 13.31
CA VAL A 421 11.76 10.09 12.63
C VAL A 421 12.07 8.96 13.60
N TRP A 422 11.26 7.90 13.53
CA TRP A 422 11.30 6.77 14.45
C TRP A 422 11.39 5.46 13.68
N LEU A 423 12.26 4.56 14.12
CA LEU A 423 12.25 3.15 13.71
C LEU A 423 11.64 2.33 14.84
N VAL A 424 10.52 1.66 14.58
CA VAL A 424 9.78 0.87 15.58
C VAL A 424 9.78 -0.60 15.18
N ASN A 425 10.33 -1.44 16.04
CA ASN A 425 10.36 -2.89 15.84
C ASN A 425 9.05 -3.51 16.35
N THR A 426 8.26 -4.06 15.43
CA THR A 426 7.02 -4.82 15.68
C THR A 426 7.23 -6.34 15.53
N GLY A 427 8.47 -6.75 15.33
CA GLY A 427 8.92 -8.12 15.13
C GLY A 427 9.21 -8.83 16.44
N TRP A 428 10.43 -9.34 16.61
CA TRP A 428 10.83 -10.17 17.74
C TRP A 428 11.85 -9.48 18.65
N THR A 429 11.95 -9.97 19.88
CA THR A 429 12.98 -9.64 20.87
C THR A 429 13.29 -10.87 21.74
N GLY A 430 14.36 -10.81 22.53
CA GLY A 430 14.81 -11.91 23.40
C GLY A 430 15.41 -13.11 22.67
N GLY A 431 15.69 -12.97 21.38
CA GLY A 431 16.16 -14.03 20.49
C GLY A 431 15.56 -13.88 19.10
N SER A 432 16.16 -14.55 18.11
CA SER A 432 15.54 -14.69 16.79
C SER A 432 14.26 -15.52 16.85
N PHE A 433 13.44 -15.46 15.78
CA PHE A 433 12.25 -16.29 15.62
C PHE A 433 12.52 -17.76 16.00
N GLY A 434 11.57 -18.38 16.70
CA GLY A 434 11.70 -19.74 17.24
C GLY A 434 12.36 -19.82 18.62
N THR A 435 13.18 -18.84 19.01
CA THR A 435 13.75 -18.72 20.37
C THR A 435 13.15 -17.53 21.13
N GLY A 436 13.12 -16.36 20.49
CA GLY A 436 12.57 -15.13 21.05
C GLY A 436 11.04 -15.07 20.98
N LYS A 437 10.49 -13.94 21.41
CA LYS A 437 9.06 -13.67 21.39
C LYS A 437 8.75 -12.45 20.54
N ARG A 438 7.58 -12.44 19.91
CA ARG A 438 7.10 -11.25 19.20
C ARG A 438 6.92 -10.10 20.21
N MET A 439 7.23 -8.89 19.77
CA MET A 439 7.01 -7.66 20.53
C MET A 439 5.56 -7.58 20.97
N SER A 440 5.35 -7.32 22.26
CA SER A 440 4.01 -7.17 22.83
C SER A 440 3.31 -5.99 22.17
N LEU A 441 2.11 -6.22 21.65
CA LEU A 441 1.29 -5.14 21.07
C LEU A 441 1.03 -4.02 22.10
N LYS A 442 0.91 -4.37 23.39
CA LYS A 442 0.79 -3.40 24.47
C LYS A 442 2.02 -2.48 24.54
N HIS A 443 3.22 -3.04 24.42
CA HIS A 443 4.46 -2.25 24.42
C HIS A 443 4.57 -1.39 23.16
N THR A 444 4.24 -1.94 21.99
CA THR A 444 4.25 -1.17 20.73
C THR A 444 3.26 -0.01 20.78
N ARG A 445 2.04 -0.21 21.30
CA ARG A 445 1.07 0.88 21.48
C ARG A 445 1.57 1.93 22.47
N ALA A 446 2.18 1.53 23.59
CA ALA A 446 2.76 2.48 24.54
C ALA A 446 3.90 3.33 23.91
N ILE A 447 4.74 2.72 23.07
CA ILE A 447 5.77 3.43 22.30
C ILE A 447 5.14 4.44 21.34
N VAL A 448 4.13 4.01 20.56
CA VAL A 448 3.47 4.89 19.58
C VAL A 448 2.72 6.02 20.27
N ASP A 449 2.05 5.74 21.40
CA ASP A 449 1.44 6.76 22.26
C ASP A 449 2.49 7.79 22.73
N ALA A 450 3.65 7.34 23.22
CA ALA A 450 4.74 8.21 23.67
C ALA A 450 5.41 9.01 22.53
N ILE A 451 5.37 8.50 21.29
CA ILE A 451 5.77 9.23 20.09
C ILE A 451 4.76 10.36 19.81
N HIS A 452 3.46 10.03 19.88
CA HIS A 452 2.37 10.95 19.55
C HIS A 452 2.16 12.06 20.58
N ASP A 453 2.35 11.78 21.88
CA ASP A 453 2.26 12.78 22.94
C ASP A 453 3.53 13.64 23.10
N GLY A 454 4.60 13.28 22.37
CA GLY A 454 5.87 13.99 22.36
C GLY A 454 6.78 13.70 23.55
N THR A 455 6.38 12.85 24.50
CA THR A 455 7.22 12.50 25.66
C THR A 455 8.50 11.81 25.22
N LEU A 456 8.42 10.87 24.27
CA LEU A 456 9.58 10.11 23.81
C LEU A 456 10.61 10.98 23.09
N ALA A 457 10.19 12.08 22.45
CA ALA A 457 11.07 13.00 21.74
C ALA A 457 12.08 13.70 22.65
N ASN A 458 11.75 13.81 23.95
CA ASN A 458 12.54 14.50 24.97
C ASN A 458 13.34 13.55 25.89
N VAL A 459 13.23 12.23 25.70
CA VAL A 459 13.97 11.24 26.48
C VAL A 459 15.43 11.20 26.03
N GLU A 460 16.35 11.06 26.98
CA GLU A 460 17.77 10.83 26.68
C GLU A 460 17.96 9.59 25.82
N THR A 461 18.88 9.62 24.86
CA THR A 461 19.15 8.49 23.99
C THR A 461 20.57 7.99 24.13
N VAL A 462 20.75 6.67 24.05
CA VAL A 462 22.04 6.01 23.94
C VAL A 462 22.20 5.49 22.53
N ARG A 463 23.40 5.65 21.97
CA ARG A 463 23.69 5.18 20.62
C ARG A 463 23.89 3.66 20.62
N ASP A 464 23.16 2.97 19.75
CA ASP A 464 23.38 1.54 19.49
C ASP A 464 24.78 1.36 18.85
N PRO A 465 25.61 0.42 19.34
CA PRO A 465 26.99 0.29 18.89
C PRO A 465 27.14 -0.27 17.47
N ILE A 466 26.14 -1.02 16.96
CA ILE A 466 26.21 -1.72 15.68
C ILE A 466 25.44 -0.92 14.62
N PHE A 467 24.17 -0.63 14.86
CA PHE A 467 23.30 0.09 13.93
C PHE A 467 23.50 1.61 14.01
N GLY A 468 24.11 2.12 15.08
CA GLY A 468 24.39 3.54 15.24
C GLY A 468 23.16 4.41 15.52
N VAL A 469 21.97 3.83 15.63
CA VAL A 469 20.68 4.50 15.88
C VAL A 469 20.57 4.96 17.35
N HIS A 470 19.68 5.90 17.62
CA HIS A 470 19.52 6.48 18.96
C HIS A 470 18.37 5.80 19.72
N VAL A 471 18.70 5.04 20.76
CA VAL A 471 17.72 4.28 21.55
C VAL A 471 17.32 5.08 22.80
N PRO A 472 16.03 5.40 23.01
CA PRO A 472 15.58 6.05 24.24
C PRO A 472 15.90 5.22 25.48
N THR A 473 16.35 5.88 26.55
CA THR A 473 16.71 5.21 27.82
C THR A 473 15.50 4.74 28.63
N SER A 474 14.32 5.29 28.37
CA SER A 474 13.06 4.92 29.02
C SER A 474 11.84 5.18 28.11
N CYS A 475 10.76 4.43 28.31
CA CYS A 475 9.46 4.69 27.72
C CYS A 475 8.40 4.21 28.71
N GLU A 476 7.46 5.08 29.09
CA GLU A 476 6.41 4.70 30.02
C GLU A 476 5.61 3.49 29.48
N GLY A 477 5.26 2.55 30.36
CA GLY A 477 4.56 1.32 29.97
C GLY A 477 5.42 0.27 29.26
N VAL A 478 6.73 0.52 29.07
CA VAL A 478 7.68 -0.44 28.50
C VAL A 478 8.82 -0.69 29.50
N PRO A 479 9.12 -1.96 29.86
CA PRO A 479 10.24 -2.26 30.74
C PRO A 479 11.58 -1.83 30.12
N THR A 480 12.41 -1.12 30.90
CA THR A 480 13.69 -0.55 30.42
C THR A 480 14.63 -1.61 29.85
N GLU A 481 14.63 -2.83 30.42
CA GLU A 481 15.43 -3.95 29.93
C GLU A 481 15.06 -4.37 28.51
N VAL A 482 13.84 -4.09 28.04
CA VAL A 482 13.38 -4.44 26.69
C VAL A 482 13.90 -3.42 25.66
N LEU A 483 14.13 -2.17 26.06
CA LEU A 483 14.58 -1.09 25.16
C LEU A 483 15.96 -1.34 24.56
N THR A 484 16.82 -2.07 25.29
CA THR A 484 18.11 -2.55 24.77
C THR A 484 18.00 -4.04 24.46
N PRO A 485 17.83 -4.46 23.18
CA PRO A 485 17.56 -5.85 22.82
C PRO A 485 18.56 -6.84 23.42
N LYS A 486 19.85 -6.49 23.44
CA LYS A 486 20.91 -7.32 24.06
C LYS A 486 20.55 -7.76 25.48
N ASN A 487 19.88 -6.95 26.28
CA ASN A 487 19.51 -7.27 27.66
C ASN A 487 18.47 -8.39 27.75
N THR A 488 17.62 -8.56 26.73
CA THR A 488 16.59 -9.60 26.68
C THR A 488 17.09 -10.97 26.21
N TRP A 489 18.26 -11.02 25.55
CA TRP A 489 18.85 -12.28 25.10
C TRP A 489 19.49 -13.05 26.26
N SER A 490 19.22 -14.35 26.35
CA SER A 490 19.89 -15.22 27.33
C SER A 490 21.39 -15.38 27.03
N ASP A 491 21.74 -15.47 25.74
CA ASP A 491 23.12 -15.52 25.25
C ASP A 491 23.49 -14.19 24.57
N LYS A 492 24.34 -13.42 25.22
CA LYS A 492 24.79 -12.09 24.75
C LYS A 492 25.74 -12.19 23.55
N ALA A 493 26.51 -13.27 23.44
CA ALA A 493 27.41 -13.47 22.31
C ALA A 493 26.61 -13.82 21.05
N LYS A 494 25.58 -14.67 21.20
CA LYS A 494 24.65 -14.97 20.11
C LYS A 494 23.88 -13.74 19.61
N TYR A 495 23.54 -12.81 20.51
CA TYR A 495 23.02 -11.50 20.12
C TYR A 495 24.00 -10.76 19.22
N ASP A 496 25.26 -10.62 19.66
CA ASP A 496 26.30 -9.90 18.92
C ASP A 496 26.51 -10.51 17.53
N ASP A 497 26.63 -11.84 17.42
CA ASP A 497 26.78 -12.53 16.13
C ASP A 497 25.59 -12.27 15.19
N THR A 498 24.37 -12.31 15.73
CA THR A 498 23.14 -12.09 14.96
C THR A 498 23.02 -10.63 14.52
N ALA A 499 23.39 -9.69 15.37
CA ALA A 499 23.35 -8.26 15.06
C ALA A 499 24.38 -7.90 13.97
N HIS A 500 25.61 -8.43 14.04
CA HIS A 500 26.61 -8.26 12.97
C HIS A 500 26.17 -8.94 11.67
N LYS A 501 25.51 -10.10 11.74
CA LYS A 501 24.92 -10.74 10.56
C LYS A 501 23.88 -9.83 9.90
N LEU A 502 22.97 -9.24 10.67
CA LEU A 502 21.97 -8.32 10.13
C LEU A 502 22.62 -7.04 9.57
N ALA A 503 23.61 -6.46 10.26
CA ALA A 503 24.37 -5.31 9.77
C ALA A 503 25.01 -5.56 8.40
N ARG A 504 25.62 -6.75 8.19
CA ARG A 504 26.15 -7.15 6.87
C ARG A 504 25.05 -7.27 5.81
N LEU A 505 23.88 -7.82 6.17
CA LEU A 505 22.75 -7.92 5.23
C LEU A 505 22.24 -6.54 4.80
N PHE A 506 22.19 -5.56 5.70
CA PHE A 506 21.89 -4.17 5.37
C PHE A 506 22.92 -3.59 4.39
N ALA A 507 24.21 -3.74 4.67
CA ALA A 507 25.27 -3.25 3.79
C ALA A 507 25.24 -3.92 2.40
N GLU A 508 25.08 -5.25 2.34
CA GLU A 508 24.97 -5.97 1.06
C GLU A 508 23.74 -5.54 0.26
N ASN A 509 22.59 -5.32 0.92
CA ASN A 509 21.40 -4.81 0.23
C ASN A 509 21.63 -3.38 -0.29
N PHE A 510 22.31 -2.54 0.48
CA PHE A 510 22.49 -1.12 0.14
C PHE A 510 23.37 -0.90 -1.10
N LYS A 511 24.28 -1.84 -1.42
CA LYS A 511 25.12 -1.80 -2.64
C LYS A 511 24.34 -1.59 -3.94
N LYS A 512 23.06 -1.97 -3.98
CA LYS A 512 22.16 -1.77 -5.14
C LYS A 512 21.87 -0.29 -5.45
N TYR A 513 22.14 0.60 -4.50
CA TYR A 513 21.83 2.02 -4.58
C TYR A 513 23.09 2.90 -4.48
N ASP A 514 24.28 2.28 -4.38
CA ASP A 514 25.55 2.96 -4.16
C ASP A 514 25.94 3.88 -5.30
N ASP A 515 25.47 3.64 -6.53
CA ASP A 515 25.76 4.47 -7.70
C ASP A 515 25.11 5.84 -7.64
N VAL A 516 23.95 5.96 -6.96
CA VAL A 516 23.17 7.22 -6.88
C VAL A 516 23.12 7.80 -5.46
N ALA A 517 23.25 6.99 -4.41
CA ALA A 517 23.15 7.47 -3.02
C ALA A 517 24.24 8.50 -2.66
N SER A 518 23.89 9.51 -1.86
CA SER A 518 24.87 10.48 -1.36
C SER A 518 25.82 9.86 -0.33
N GLU A 519 26.98 10.49 -0.11
CA GLU A 519 27.97 10.04 0.88
C GLU A 519 27.38 10.01 2.31
N GLU A 520 26.55 10.99 2.65
CA GLU A 520 25.86 11.05 3.94
C GLU A 520 24.95 9.85 4.16
N ILE A 521 24.21 9.42 3.13
CA ILE A 521 23.35 8.24 3.22
C ILE A 521 24.21 6.98 3.37
N ARG A 522 25.29 6.85 2.58
CA ARG A 522 26.20 5.68 2.66
C ARG A 522 26.81 5.50 4.06
N HIS A 523 27.12 6.60 4.76
CA HIS A 523 27.68 6.57 6.12
C HIS A 523 26.65 6.46 7.25
N ALA A 524 25.35 6.54 6.94
CA ALA A 524 24.28 6.46 7.93
C ALA A 524 23.84 5.02 8.25
N GLY A 525 24.38 4.02 7.53
CA GLY A 525 24.10 2.62 7.76
C GLY A 525 24.79 2.01 8.98
N PRO A 526 24.54 0.72 9.26
CA PRO A 526 25.20 -0.03 10.33
C PRO A 526 26.72 -0.07 10.15
N ARG A 527 27.43 -0.06 11.29
CA ARG A 527 28.88 -0.23 11.37
C ARG A 527 29.19 -1.73 11.49
N ILE A 528 30.07 -2.21 10.62
CA ILE A 528 30.48 -3.62 10.54
C ILE A 528 31.85 -3.80 11.18
#